data_AF-A0A088S3D8-F1
#
_entry.id   AF-A0A088S3D8-F1
#
_cell.length_a   1.000
_cell.length_b   1.000
_cell.length_c   1.000
_cell.angle_alpha   90.00
_cell.angle_beta   90.00
_cell.angle_gamma   90.00
#
_symmetry.space_group_name_H-M   'P 1'
#
loop_
_entity.id
_entity.type
_entity.pdbx_description
1 polymer ?
#
loop_
_entity_poly.entity_id
_entity_poly.type
_entity_poly.pdbx_seq_one_letter_code
_entity_poly.pdbx_strand_id
1 'polypeptide(L)'
;MSLFERPHRLTSVSSVVMGLNPATLREIDDYAMWMDEVHAELAGVYGEQAMQWKVSDITYATSDNPSRFSSRITQGLFESLHDYKALLEKIDAITTQLTEKTQLQELIETAISQDTEGGKSLRKQKRELRSLKANIIQLTRQGAELKYQLVCLSQQLSHVFKAKVVRISLI
;
A
#
# COMPACT_ATOMS: atom_id res chain seq x y z
N MET A 1 0.27 16.78 2.00
CA MET A 1 1.28 16.97 3.07
C MET A 1 2.66 16.96 2.41
N SER A 2 3.67 17.65 2.96
CA SER A 2 5.03 17.63 2.35
C SER A 2 5.70 16.27 2.52
N LEU A 3 6.38 15.79 1.48
CA LEU A 3 7.17 14.54 1.51
C LEU A 3 8.39 14.67 2.43
N PHE A 4 9.06 15.82 2.35
CA PHE A 4 10.24 16.12 3.13
C PHE A 4 9.92 17.07 4.27
N GLU A 5 10.52 16.81 5.43
CA GLU A 5 10.41 17.66 6.60
C GLU A 5 11.50 18.73 6.57
N ARG A 6 11.09 19.96 6.91
CA ARG A 6 11.98 21.10 7.07
C ARG A 6 12.14 21.48 8.55
N PRO A 7 13.29 22.05 8.95
CA PRO A 7 14.50 22.26 8.14
C PRO A 7 15.24 20.95 7.83
N HIS A 8 16.04 20.96 6.75
CA HIS A 8 16.95 19.84 6.47
C HIS A 8 17.96 19.67 7.60
N ARG A 9 18.31 18.42 7.90
CA ARG A 9 19.12 18.08 9.08
C ARG A 9 20.60 18.33 8.86
N LEU A 10 21.08 18.11 7.64
CA LEU A 10 22.49 18.30 7.28
C LEU A 10 22.65 18.56 5.78
N THR A 11 23.60 19.41 5.45
CA THR A 11 24.12 19.61 4.09
C THR A 11 25.62 19.62 4.09
N SER A 12 26.20 18.90 3.16
CA SER A 12 27.63 18.84 2.91
C SER A 12 27.90 18.72 1.42
N VAL A 13 29.16 18.87 1.03
CA VAL A 13 29.59 18.73 -0.37
C VAL A 13 29.27 17.34 -0.93
N SER A 14 29.20 16.31 -0.09
CA SER A 14 29.00 14.92 -0.50
C SER A 14 27.61 14.36 -0.19
N SER A 15 26.79 15.06 0.60
CA SER A 15 25.45 14.57 0.94
C SER A 15 24.53 15.62 1.55
N VAL A 16 23.23 15.40 1.36
CA VAL A 16 22.14 16.11 2.05
C VAL A 16 21.31 15.11 2.86
N VAL A 17 20.97 15.46 4.08
CA VAL A 17 20.13 14.65 4.98
C VAL A 17 18.84 15.39 5.27
N MET A 18 17.72 14.78 4.90
CA MET A 18 16.38 15.37 4.98
C MET A 18 15.47 14.49 5.83
N GLY A 19 14.57 15.11 6.61
CA GLY A 19 13.50 14.34 7.25
C GLY A 19 12.51 13.85 6.19
N LEU A 20 11.95 12.67 6.39
CA LEU A 20 11.01 12.04 5.48
C LEU A 20 9.74 11.72 6.25
N ASN A 21 8.60 12.11 5.70
CA ASN A 21 7.31 11.64 6.18
C ASN A 21 6.98 10.29 5.50
N PRO A 22 6.93 9.18 6.27
CA PRO A 22 6.70 7.85 5.69
C PRO A 22 5.28 7.67 5.15
N ALA A 23 4.30 8.48 5.59
CA ALA A 23 2.95 8.42 5.06
C ALA A 23 2.88 8.89 3.61
N THR A 24 3.52 10.03 3.31
CA THR A 24 3.60 10.60 1.96
C THR A 24 4.51 9.79 1.04
N LEU A 25 5.55 9.11 1.57
CA LEU A 25 6.34 8.18 0.76
C LEU A 25 5.47 7.08 0.13
N ARG A 26 4.45 6.62 0.86
CA ARG A 26 3.51 5.61 0.34
C ARG A 26 2.66 6.15 -0.78
N GLU A 27 2.46 7.46 -0.89
CA GLU A 27 1.58 8.04 -1.91
C GLU A 27 2.28 8.10 -3.28
N ILE A 28 3.61 8.08 -3.31
CA ILE A 28 4.40 8.12 -4.55
C ILE A 28 4.29 6.80 -5.29
N ASP A 29 3.99 6.87 -6.58
CA ASP A 29 3.66 5.70 -7.39
C ASP A 29 4.88 4.98 -7.95
N ASP A 30 5.93 5.71 -8.30
CA ASP A 30 7.15 5.13 -8.84
C ASP A 30 8.43 5.87 -8.44
N TYR A 31 9.56 5.28 -8.82
CA TYR A 31 10.88 5.82 -8.50
C TYR A 31 11.21 7.10 -9.28
N ALA A 32 10.65 7.29 -10.47
CA ALA A 32 10.89 8.49 -11.26
C ALA A 32 10.24 9.71 -10.58
N MET A 33 8.97 9.57 -10.16
CA MET A 33 8.27 10.57 -9.36
C MET A 33 9.00 10.86 -8.05
N TRP A 34 9.51 9.84 -7.37
CA TRP A 34 10.35 10.04 -6.19
C TRP A 34 11.59 10.90 -6.48
N MET A 35 12.29 10.61 -7.58
CA MET A 35 13.45 11.41 -7.97
C MET A 35 13.06 12.84 -8.32
N ASP A 36 11.94 13.06 -9.00
CA ASP A 36 11.44 14.40 -9.31
C ASP A 36 11.16 15.21 -8.05
N GLU A 37 10.49 14.60 -7.05
CA GLU A 37 10.25 15.21 -5.74
C GLU A 37 11.55 15.55 -5.01
N VAL A 38 12.55 14.66 -5.06
CA VAL A 38 13.88 14.91 -4.49
C VAL A 38 14.53 16.13 -5.14
N HIS A 39 14.57 16.19 -6.47
CA HIS A 39 15.18 17.32 -7.17
C HIS A 39 14.42 18.62 -6.93
N ALA A 40 13.09 18.58 -6.89
CA ALA A 40 12.24 19.73 -6.60
C ALA A 40 12.51 20.27 -5.19
N GLU A 41 12.63 19.41 -4.18
CA GLU A 41 12.94 19.85 -2.81
C GLU A 41 14.35 20.44 -2.70
N LEU A 42 15.35 19.79 -3.32
CA LEU A 42 16.72 20.31 -3.33
C LEU A 42 16.80 21.68 -4.01
N ALA A 43 16.15 21.85 -5.16
CA ALA A 43 16.08 23.14 -5.84
C ALA A 43 15.31 24.19 -5.04
N GLY A 44 14.23 23.79 -4.37
CA GLY A 44 13.41 24.67 -3.54
C GLY A 44 14.13 25.19 -2.29
N VAL A 45 15.06 24.43 -1.72
CA VAL A 45 15.80 24.80 -0.50
C VAL A 45 17.16 25.43 -0.79
N TYR A 46 17.88 24.93 -1.80
CA TYR A 46 19.26 25.36 -2.12
C TYR A 46 19.37 26.19 -3.39
N GLY A 47 18.26 26.44 -4.08
CA GLY A 47 18.21 27.15 -5.35
C GLY A 47 18.56 26.28 -6.56
N GLU A 48 18.43 26.85 -7.75
CA GLU A 48 18.57 26.14 -9.02
C GLU A 48 19.96 25.48 -9.22
N GLN A 49 20.99 25.95 -8.52
CA GLN A 49 22.33 25.35 -8.55
C GLN A 49 22.32 23.89 -8.06
N ALA A 50 21.40 23.52 -7.17
CA ALA A 50 21.25 22.15 -6.72
C ALA A 50 20.71 21.20 -7.79
N MET A 51 20.12 21.70 -8.88
CA MET A 51 19.74 20.87 -10.04
C MET A 51 20.95 20.30 -10.76
N GLN A 52 22.15 20.87 -10.57
CA GLN A 52 23.39 20.36 -11.15
C GLN A 52 24.01 19.22 -10.32
N TRP A 53 23.55 19.01 -9.08
CA TRP A 53 24.08 17.96 -8.22
C TRP A 53 23.65 16.60 -8.74
N LYS A 54 24.62 15.70 -8.97
CA LYS A 54 24.30 14.33 -9.38
C LYS A 54 24.05 13.48 -8.15
N VAL A 55 22.84 12.95 -8.05
CA VAL A 55 22.50 12.00 -7.00
C VAL A 55 23.11 10.63 -7.32
N SER A 56 23.94 10.13 -6.42
CA SER A 56 24.61 8.83 -6.61
C SER A 56 23.83 7.67 -5.99
N ASP A 57 23.29 7.88 -4.80
CA ASP A 57 22.59 6.88 -4.02
C ASP A 57 21.69 7.57 -2.99
N ILE A 58 20.58 6.95 -2.65
CA ILE A 58 19.63 7.46 -1.68
C ILE A 58 19.44 6.40 -0.62
N THR A 59 19.91 6.70 0.59
CA THR A 59 19.83 5.80 1.73
C THR A 59 18.89 6.34 2.78
N TYR A 60 18.20 5.49 3.54
CA TYR A 60 17.31 5.93 4.60
C TYR A 60 17.68 5.31 5.95
N ALA A 61 17.36 6.05 7.02
CA ALA A 61 17.41 5.61 8.40
C ALA A 61 15.99 5.49 8.95
N THR A 62 15.80 4.55 9.86
CA THR A 62 14.50 4.28 10.48
C THR A 62 14.39 4.95 11.84
N SER A 63 13.17 5.06 12.37
CA SER A 63 12.92 5.51 13.75
C SER A 63 13.70 4.72 14.80
N ASP A 64 13.91 3.42 14.55
CA ASP A 64 14.54 2.50 15.49
C ASP A 64 16.07 2.66 15.48
N ASN A 65 16.64 3.10 14.36
CA ASN A 65 18.08 3.32 14.17
C ASN A 65 18.35 4.62 13.39
N PRO A 66 18.14 5.79 14.00
CA PRO A 66 18.14 7.08 13.30
C PRO A 66 19.50 7.52 12.75
N SER A 67 20.60 6.92 13.23
CA SER A 67 21.97 7.21 12.79
C SER A 67 22.50 6.25 11.72
N ARG A 68 21.74 5.19 11.38
CA ARG A 68 22.21 4.11 10.50
C ARG A 68 21.50 4.18 9.14
N PHE A 69 22.23 4.63 8.14
CA PHE A 69 21.80 4.69 6.74
C PHE A 69 22.24 3.43 5.96
N SER A 70 21.67 2.28 6.32
CA SER A 70 22.03 0.98 5.73
C SER A 70 21.09 0.48 4.64
N SER A 71 19.89 1.07 4.53
CA SER A 71 18.89 0.68 3.54
C SER A 71 18.80 1.70 2.42
N ARG A 72 18.53 1.25 1.20
CA ARG A 72 18.47 2.07 0.00
C ARG A 72 17.04 2.29 -0.47
N ILE A 73 16.77 3.47 -1.01
CA ILE A 73 15.57 3.75 -1.80
C ILE A 73 15.89 3.38 -3.24
N THR A 74 15.21 2.35 -3.75
CA THR A 74 15.43 1.78 -5.08
C THR A 74 14.13 1.68 -5.84
N GLN A 75 14.20 1.42 -7.15
CA GLN A 75 13.01 1.16 -7.96
C GLN A 75 12.18 -0.02 -7.43
N GLY A 76 12.82 -1.14 -7.08
CA GLY A 76 12.12 -2.31 -6.53
C GLY A 76 11.38 -2.05 -5.21
N LEU A 77 11.79 -1.02 -4.44
CA LEU A 77 11.06 -0.60 -3.25
C LEU A 77 9.72 0.05 -3.61
N PHE A 78 9.67 0.86 -4.68
CA PHE A 78 8.41 1.44 -5.16
C PHE A 78 7.52 0.41 -5.84
N GLU A 79 8.08 -0.56 -6.56
CA GLU A 79 7.34 -1.72 -7.08
C GLU A 79 6.67 -2.49 -5.92
N SER A 80 7.40 -2.74 -4.84
CA SER A 80 6.86 -3.40 -3.65
C SER A 80 5.76 -2.58 -2.94
N LEU A 81 5.92 -1.24 -2.89
CA LEU A 81 4.89 -0.34 -2.35
C LEU A 81 3.63 -0.32 -3.23
N HIS A 82 3.80 -0.37 -4.55
CA HIS A 82 2.70 -0.47 -5.50
C HIS A 82 1.94 -1.79 -5.34
N ASP A 83 2.65 -2.92 -5.26
CA ASP A 83 2.06 -4.23 -5.00
C ASP A 83 1.28 -4.26 -3.67
N TYR A 84 1.80 -3.56 -2.65
CA TYR A 84 1.12 -3.43 -1.36
C TYR A 84 -0.20 -2.66 -1.48
N LYS A 85 -0.23 -1.52 -2.19
CA LYS A 85 -1.47 -0.79 -2.48
C LYS A 85 -2.47 -1.65 -3.25
N ALA A 86 -2.01 -2.30 -4.31
CA ALA A 86 -2.86 -3.15 -5.15
C ALA A 86 -3.46 -4.34 -4.36
N LEU A 87 -2.72 -4.90 -3.40
CA LEU A 87 -3.25 -5.93 -2.50
C LEU A 87 -4.34 -5.38 -1.56
N LEU A 88 -4.17 -4.17 -1.02
CA LEU A 88 -5.20 -3.52 -0.20
C LEU A 88 -6.50 -3.34 -1.01
N GLU A 89 -6.41 -2.79 -2.22
CA GLU A 89 -7.57 -2.58 -3.10
C GLU A 89 -8.29 -3.90 -3.43
N LYS A 90 -7.53 -4.97 -3.72
CA LYS A 90 -8.11 -6.30 -3.96
C LYS A 90 -8.82 -6.85 -2.72
N ILE A 91 -8.27 -6.64 -1.52
CA ILE A 91 -8.89 -7.07 -0.26
C ILE A 91 -10.19 -6.29 -0.03
N ASP A 92 -10.21 -4.98 -0.27
CA ASP A 92 -11.41 -4.15 -0.14
C ASP A 92 -12.49 -4.57 -1.13
N ALA A 93 -12.11 -4.88 -2.37
CA ALA A 93 -13.02 -5.40 -3.38
C ALA A 93 -13.64 -6.75 -2.96
N ILE A 94 -12.83 -7.71 -2.47
CA ILE A 94 -13.35 -8.99 -1.97
C ILE A 94 -14.25 -8.79 -0.76
N THR A 95 -13.88 -7.89 0.15
CA THR A 95 -14.67 -7.60 1.35
C THR A 95 -16.04 -7.04 0.96
N THR A 96 -16.08 -6.11 0.00
CA THR A 96 -17.32 -5.56 -0.55
C THR A 96 -18.18 -6.67 -1.18
N GLN A 97 -17.60 -7.49 -2.05
CA GLN A 97 -18.32 -8.63 -2.65
C GLN A 97 -18.86 -9.61 -1.60
N LEU A 98 -18.08 -9.91 -0.56
CA LEU A 98 -18.55 -10.77 0.54
C LEU A 98 -19.78 -10.16 1.23
N THR A 99 -19.76 -8.88 1.55
CA THR A 99 -20.90 -8.21 2.20
C THR A 99 -22.16 -8.26 1.35
N GLU A 100 -22.06 -8.00 0.05
CA GLU A 100 -23.18 -8.09 -0.89
C GLU A 100 -23.73 -9.52 -0.96
N LYS A 101 -22.85 -10.52 -1.05
CA LYS A 101 -23.26 -11.93 -1.15
C LYS A 101 -23.87 -12.44 0.15
N THR A 102 -23.39 -12.00 1.32
CA THR A 102 -24.01 -12.35 2.61
C THR A 102 -25.39 -11.72 2.77
N GLN A 103 -25.59 -10.48 2.34
CA GLN A 103 -26.92 -9.85 2.34
C GLN A 103 -27.89 -10.58 1.39
N LEU A 104 -27.44 -10.94 0.19
CA LEU A 104 -28.23 -11.76 -0.74
C LEU A 104 -28.57 -13.13 -0.14
N GLN A 105 -27.68 -13.72 0.66
CA GLN A 105 -27.94 -15.00 1.32
C GLN A 105 -29.10 -14.86 2.31
N GLU A 106 -29.05 -13.84 3.16
CA GLU A 106 -30.11 -13.55 4.15
C GLU A 106 -31.46 -13.28 3.46
N LEU A 107 -31.48 -12.55 2.35
CA LEU A 107 -32.70 -12.31 1.57
C LEU A 107 -33.29 -13.59 1.00
N ILE A 108 -32.46 -14.50 0.47
CA ILE A 108 -32.94 -15.78 -0.04
C ILE A 108 -33.39 -16.70 1.10
N GLU A 109 -32.67 -16.72 2.23
CA GLU A 109 -33.04 -17.53 3.40
C GLU A 109 -34.36 -17.06 4.02
N THR A 110 -34.57 -15.74 4.12
CA THR A 110 -35.85 -15.16 4.57
C THR A 110 -36.97 -15.46 3.58
N ALA A 111 -36.74 -15.31 2.27
CA ALA A 111 -37.73 -15.68 1.25
C ALA A 111 -38.13 -17.16 1.35
N ILE A 112 -37.17 -18.08 1.49
CA ILE A 112 -37.45 -19.52 1.68
C ILE A 112 -38.25 -19.78 2.96
N SER A 113 -37.99 -19.04 4.04
CA SER A 113 -38.69 -19.22 5.33
C SER A 113 -40.14 -18.71 5.30
N GLN A 114 -40.42 -17.75 4.42
CA GLN A 114 -41.74 -17.14 4.24
C GLN A 114 -42.53 -17.75 3.07
N ASP A 115 -41.88 -18.52 2.19
CA ASP A 115 -42.50 -19.11 1.01
C ASP A 115 -43.53 -20.17 1.43
N THR A 116 -44.79 -19.86 1.18
CA THR A 116 -45.94 -20.74 1.38
C THR A 116 -46.41 -21.37 0.07
N GLU A 117 -45.78 -21.03 -1.07
CA GLU A 117 -46.20 -21.46 -2.39
C GLU A 117 -45.33 -22.62 -2.96
N GLY A 118 -45.90 -23.32 -3.94
CA GLY A 118 -45.57 -24.70 -4.31
C GLY A 118 -44.09 -25.05 -4.58
N GLY A 119 -43.76 -26.34 -4.37
CA GLY A 119 -42.37 -26.84 -4.29
C GLY A 119 -41.44 -26.68 -5.49
N LYS A 120 -41.87 -26.14 -6.64
CA LYS A 120 -40.96 -25.78 -7.76
C LYS A 120 -40.21 -24.46 -7.49
N SER A 121 -40.89 -23.45 -6.93
CA SER A 121 -40.31 -22.16 -6.50
C SER A 121 -39.17 -22.40 -5.49
N LEU A 122 -39.51 -23.10 -4.42
CA LEU A 122 -38.61 -23.46 -3.32
C LEU A 122 -37.36 -24.23 -3.78
N ARG A 123 -37.50 -25.14 -4.75
CA ARG A 123 -36.36 -25.89 -5.30
C ARG A 123 -35.37 -24.99 -6.04
N LYS A 124 -35.87 -23.99 -6.78
CA LYS A 124 -35.02 -23.02 -7.49
C LYS A 124 -34.24 -22.16 -6.50
N GLN A 125 -34.92 -21.58 -5.51
CA GLN A 125 -34.29 -20.76 -4.46
C GLN A 125 -33.25 -21.56 -3.65
N LYS A 126 -33.55 -22.81 -3.29
CA LYS A 126 -32.57 -23.69 -2.62
C LYS A 126 -31.32 -23.97 -3.47
N ARG A 127 -31.45 -24.05 -4.79
CA ARG A 127 -30.31 -24.25 -5.70
C ARG A 127 -29.47 -22.97 -5.80
N GLU A 128 -30.12 -21.81 -5.91
CA GLU A 128 -29.46 -20.51 -5.89
C GLU A 128 -28.71 -20.28 -4.58
N LEU A 129 -29.34 -20.58 -3.43
CA LEU A 129 -28.70 -20.50 -2.11
C LEU A 129 -27.45 -21.38 -2.01
N ARG A 130 -27.48 -22.60 -2.54
CA ARG A 130 -26.30 -23.49 -2.55
C ARG A 130 -25.16 -22.91 -3.37
N SER A 131 -25.46 -22.37 -4.56
CA SER A 131 -24.46 -21.73 -5.41
C SER A 131 -23.88 -20.49 -4.74
N LEU A 132 -24.72 -19.69 -4.08
CA LEU A 132 -24.30 -18.49 -3.36
C LEU A 132 -23.39 -18.84 -2.19
N LYS A 133 -23.75 -19.85 -1.38
CA LYS A 133 -22.90 -20.34 -0.27
C LYS A 133 -21.55 -20.84 -0.76
N ALA A 134 -21.52 -21.56 -1.89
CA ALA A 134 -20.25 -21.98 -2.50
C ALA A 134 -19.38 -20.78 -2.92
N ASN A 135 -19.97 -19.76 -3.53
CA ASN A 135 -19.26 -18.53 -3.90
C ASN A 135 -18.74 -17.78 -2.66
N ILE A 136 -19.53 -17.67 -1.59
CA ILE A 136 -19.08 -17.05 -0.33
C ILE A 136 -17.87 -17.79 0.24
N ILE A 137 -17.89 -19.13 0.25
CA ILE A 137 -16.75 -19.94 0.71
C ILE A 137 -15.51 -19.66 -0.14
N GLN A 138 -15.66 -19.59 -1.46
CA GLN A 138 -14.55 -19.29 -2.36
C GLN A 138 -13.97 -17.90 -2.11
N LEU A 139 -14.81 -16.87 -2.06
CA LEU A 139 -14.40 -15.49 -1.78
C LEU A 139 -13.75 -15.36 -0.39
N THR A 140 -14.24 -16.10 0.60
CA THR A 140 -13.64 -16.12 1.95
C THR A 140 -12.23 -16.70 1.91
N ARG A 141 -12.01 -17.78 1.16
CA ARG A 141 -10.67 -18.38 0.97
C ARG A 141 -9.73 -17.43 0.23
N GLN A 142 -10.19 -16.83 -0.86
CA GLN A 142 -9.42 -15.83 -1.61
C GLN A 142 -9.05 -14.63 -0.74
N GLY A 143 -10.00 -14.11 0.05
CA GLY A 143 -9.76 -13.03 1.00
C GLY A 143 -8.74 -13.40 2.08
N ALA A 144 -8.76 -14.65 2.57
CA ALA A 144 -7.76 -15.13 3.53
C ALA A 144 -6.36 -15.22 2.91
N GLU A 145 -6.25 -15.70 1.67
CA GLU A 145 -4.98 -15.76 0.93
C GLU A 145 -4.40 -14.37 0.68
N LEU A 146 -5.22 -13.42 0.20
CA LEU A 146 -4.78 -12.04 0.00
C LEU A 146 -4.33 -11.38 1.31
N LYS A 147 -5.07 -11.61 2.41
CA LYS A 147 -4.67 -11.11 3.74
C LYS A 147 -3.32 -11.69 4.18
N TYR A 148 -3.06 -12.96 3.90
CA TYR A 148 -1.76 -13.57 4.17
C TYR A 148 -0.65 -12.90 3.36
N GLN A 149 -0.85 -12.73 2.04
CA GLN A 149 0.10 -12.04 1.18
C GLN A 149 0.38 -10.60 1.65
N LEU A 150 -0.67 -9.86 2.05
CA LEU A 150 -0.54 -8.51 2.61
C LEU A 150 0.32 -8.51 3.89
N VAL A 151 0.12 -9.48 4.79
CA VAL A 151 0.93 -9.59 6.02
C VAL A 151 2.40 -9.84 5.68
N CYS A 152 2.70 -10.77 4.77
CA CYS A 152 4.07 -11.04 4.35
C CYS A 152 4.73 -9.80 3.75
N LEU A 153 4.06 -9.12 2.82
CA LEU A 153 4.60 -7.92 2.18
C LEU A 153 4.74 -6.75 3.17
N SER A 154 3.79 -6.59 4.10
CA SER A 154 3.89 -5.60 5.18
C SER A 154 5.08 -5.85 6.10
N GLN A 155 5.46 -7.12 6.34
CA GLN A 155 6.64 -7.45 7.12
C GLN A 155 7.93 -7.10 6.37
N GLN A 156 7.98 -7.40 5.07
CA GLN A 156 9.11 -7.04 4.20
C GLN A 156 9.29 -5.51 4.12
N LEU A 157 8.20 -4.75 4.06
CA LEU A 157 8.19 -3.28 4.02
C LEU A 157 8.25 -2.61 5.39
N SER A 158 8.33 -3.37 6.48
CA SER A 158 8.27 -2.83 7.85
C SER A 158 9.34 -1.76 8.12
N HIS A 159 10.54 -1.91 7.57
CA HIS A 159 11.61 -0.92 7.67
C HIS A 159 11.31 0.35 6.88
N VAL A 160 10.67 0.24 5.72
CA VAL A 160 10.26 1.37 4.88
C VAL A 160 9.18 2.20 5.59
N PHE A 161 8.22 1.53 6.22
CA PHE A 161 7.18 2.19 7.01
C PHE A 161 7.69 2.92 8.25
N LYS A 162 8.90 2.59 8.69
CA LYS A 162 9.60 3.26 9.78
C LYS A 162 10.65 4.26 9.30
N ALA A 163 10.80 4.47 7.99
CA ALA A 163 11.74 5.44 7.45
C ALA A 163 11.40 6.85 7.97
N LYS A 164 12.41 7.55 8.48
CA LYS A 164 12.24 8.91 9.04
C LYS A 164 13.19 9.92 8.43
N VAL A 165 14.31 9.47 7.90
CA VAL A 165 15.36 10.33 7.40
C VAL A 165 15.95 9.70 6.16
N VAL A 166 16.20 10.52 5.16
CA VAL A 166 16.88 10.12 3.93
C VAL A 166 18.17 10.90 3.80
N ARG A 167 19.23 10.20 3.40
CA ARG A 167 20.51 10.77 3.00
C ARG A 167 20.67 10.57 1.50
N ILE A 168 20.73 11.69 0.79
CA ILE A 168 21.06 11.78 -0.62
C ILE A 168 22.56 11.96 -0.71
N SER A 169 23.24 11.00 -1.30
CA SER A 169 24.67 11.09 -1.61
C SER A 169 24.86 11.79 -2.96
N LEU A 170 25.83 12.71 -3.03
CA LEU A 170 26.10 13.56 -4.18
C LEU A 170 27.48 13.25 -4.77
N ILE A 171 27.61 13.36 -6.10
CA ILE A 171 28.88 13.25 -6.86
C ILE A 171 29.03 14.46 -7.80
#